data_AF-O49685-F1
#
_entry.id   AF-O49685-F1
#
_cell.length_a   1.000
_cell.length_b   1.000
_cell.length_c   1.000
_cell.angle_alpha   90.00
_cell.angle_beta   90.00
_cell.angle_gamma   90.00
#
_symmetry.space_group_name_H-M   'P 1'
#
loop_
_entity.id
_entity.type
_entity.pdbx_description
1 polymer ?
#
loop_
_entity_poly.entity_id
_entity_poly.type
_entity_poly.pdbx_seq_one_letter_code
_entity_poly.pdbx_strand_id
1 'polypeptide(L)'
;MVGRRKGSGDVNRILPSMVPVQCHCRNAKEIEYECVDIYKQPAFQHPLMKDHQIQMRPSVDFQTTVSTEPETSDLFTGKAEERCPKGQVPIHIPQINYTNDFVQPNRIITEANLHVHIGLYRDDRPRLTTYWISNRHQNGCYNVLCRGGYVQVHKTIYPGMAYNKISVLGKRQSTAHLLVGQDSRTKNWLLMTRKTLIGYWPYQIFSMQGVSQVFFGGYTGGLAGAISPPMGAGTFPRQVGYRNKFACFMKQLKYFEDKRLVDIDSNEFEEYVDSPKCYDVWYREFEIRSGEMLTFGGPGGQCGI
;
A
#
# COMPACT_ATOMS: atom_id res chain seq x y z
N MET A 1 -3.52 10.08 -7.26
CA MET A 1 -4.61 9.65 -8.15
C MET A 1 -5.29 8.46 -7.56
N VAL A 2 -6.61 8.45 -7.65
CA VAL A 2 -7.40 7.49 -6.90
C VAL A 2 -8.72 7.20 -7.59
N GLY A 3 -9.39 6.11 -7.26
CA GLY A 3 -10.85 6.17 -7.30
C GLY A 3 -11.47 6.00 -5.93
N ARG A 4 -12.70 6.52 -5.78
CA ARG A 4 -13.33 6.78 -4.48
C ARG A 4 -14.78 6.30 -4.44
N ARG A 5 -15.25 5.80 -3.29
CA ARG A 5 -16.66 5.47 -3.06
C ARG A 5 -17.54 6.74 -2.89
N LYS A 6 -18.66 6.87 -3.60
CA LYS A 6 -19.74 7.86 -3.39
C LYS A 6 -20.54 7.43 -2.15
N GLY A 7 -20.74 8.34 -1.19
CA GLY A 7 -21.29 7.97 0.11
C GLY A 7 -22.83 7.94 0.20
N SER A 8 -23.37 6.91 0.85
CA SER A 8 -24.48 7.00 1.82
C SER A 8 -24.65 5.68 2.60
N GLY A 9 -24.64 5.74 3.94
CA GLY A 9 -25.05 4.64 4.84
C GLY A 9 -23.91 3.77 5.39
N ASP A 10 -23.71 3.83 6.71
CA ASP A 10 -22.82 2.99 7.55
C ASP A 10 -21.36 2.77 7.09
N VAL A 11 -20.58 3.83 7.33
CA VAL A 11 -19.15 4.08 7.10
C VAL A 11 -18.16 3.14 7.85
N ASN A 12 -18.64 2.11 8.55
CA ASN A 12 -17.86 1.53 9.65
C ASN A 12 -16.89 0.38 9.31
N ARG A 13 -16.82 -0.13 8.06
CA ARG A 13 -16.10 -1.39 7.81
C ARG A 13 -15.33 -1.54 6.49
N ILE A 14 -15.41 -0.58 5.57
CA ILE A 14 -14.94 -0.72 4.17
C ILE A 14 -13.42 -0.62 4.10
N LEU A 15 -12.71 -1.67 3.64
CA LEU A 15 -11.24 -1.69 3.61
C LEU A 15 -10.57 -2.31 2.39
N PRO A 16 -9.63 -1.61 1.73
CA PRO A 16 -9.07 -2.05 0.47
C PRO A 16 -8.26 -3.34 0.62
N SER A 17 -8.63 -4.34 -0.17
CA SER A 17 -7.75 -5.40 -0.61
C SER A 17 -7.24 -5.03 -2.00
N MET A 18 -5.92 -4.98 -2.15
CA MET A 18 -5.24 -4.50 -3.35
C MET A 18 -4.39 -5.60 -3.96
N VAL A 19 -4.38 -5.66 -5.28
CA VAL A 19 -3.35 -6.39 -6.01
C VAL A 19 -2.50 -5.41 -6.79
N PRO A 20 -1.43 -4.85 -6.17
CA PRO A 20 -0.50 -4.02 -6.91
C PRO A 20 0.25 -4.80 -8.00
N VAL A 21 0.38 -4.17 -9.16
CA VAL A 21 1.23 -4.65 -10.27
C VAL A 21 2.07 -3.48 -10.75
N GLN A 22 3.39 -3.66 -10.81
CA GLN A 22 4.33 -2.53 -10.83
C GLN A 22 5.26 -2.46 -12.04
N CYS A 23 5.66 -1.22 -12.34
CA CYS A 23 6.35 -0.73 -13.54
C CYS A 23 7.89 -0.68 -13.45
N HIS A 24 8.49 -0.29 -14.57
CA HIS A 24 9.89 -0.41 -14.98
C HIS A 24 10.84 0.57 -14.27
N CYS A 25 11.91 0.05 -13.66
CA CYS A 25 12.93 0.85 -12.96
C CYS A 25 14.32 0.21 -13.11
N ARG A 26 15.38 1.03 -13.08
CA ARG A 26 16.77 0.57 -13.23
C ARG A 26 17.28 -0.19 -12.00
N ASN A 27 18.11 -1.20 -12.23
CA ASN A 27 18.74 -1.98 -11.16
C ASN A 27 19.80 -1.13 -10.42
N ALA A 28 19.60 -0.94 -9.12
CA ALA A 28 20.67 -0.62 -8.17
C ALA A 28 20.68 -1.68 -7.07
N LYS A 29 21.87 -2.27 -6.83
CA LYS A 29 22.13 -3.21 -5.74
C LYS A 29 22.47 -2.43 -4.49
N GLU A 30 21.56 -2.37 -3.53
CA GLU A 30 21.91 -2.00 -2.16
C GLU A 30 20.95 -2.64 -1.16
N ILE A 31 21.48 -3.12 -0.05
CA ILE A 31 20.72 -3.66 1.09
C ILE A 31 20.29 -2.46 1.93
N GLU A 32 19.01 -2.10 1.86
CA GLU A 32 18.45 -0.95 2.57
C GLU A 32 17.59 -1.35 3.76
N TYR A 33 18.12 -2.19 4.65
CA TYR A 33 17.42 -2.49 5.90
C TYR A 33 18.41 -2.87 7.00
N GLU A 34 18.00 -2.65 8.24
CA GLU A 34 18.64 -3.20 9.43
C GLU A 34 17.72 -4.23 10.09
N CYS A 35 18.32 -5.18 10.80
CA CYS A 35 17.57 -6.10 11.63
C CYS A 35 17.45 -5.54 13.04
N VAL A 36 16.22 -5.26 13.45
CA VAL A 36 15.91 -4.69 14.76
C VAL A 36 15.20 -5.73 15.59
N ASP A 37 15.54 -5.80 16.88
CA ASP A 37 14.82 -6.62 17.85
C ASP A 37 13.33 -6.28 17.80
N ILE A 38 12.47 -7.31 17.75
CA ILE A 38 11.03 -7.13 17.56
C ILE A 38 10.38 -6.24 18.64
N TYR A 39 10.97 -6.13 19.83
CA TYR A 39 10.49 -5.27 20.91
C TYR A 39 11.14 -3.88 20.94
N LYS A 40 12.16 -3.63 20.11
CA LYS A 40 12.88 -2.34 20.04
C LYS A 40 12.49 -1.50 18.83
N GLN A 41 11.43 -1.87 18.13
CA GLN A 41 10.92 -1.14 16.98
C GLN A 41 10.46 0.29 17.36
N PRO A 42 10.51 1.27 16.44
CA PRO A 42 10.05 2.64 16.69
C PRO A 42 8.63 2.75 17.25
N ALA A 43 7.73 1.82 16.91
CA ALA A 43 6.38 1.76 17.45
C ALA A 43 6.33 1.76 18.99
N PHE A 44 7.27 1.08 19.66
CA PHE A 44 7.28 0.92 21.12
C PHE A 44 7.88 2.11 21.87
N GLN A 45 8.43 3.09 21.16
CA GLN A 45 8.87 4.35 21.77
C GLN A 45 7.69 5.24 22.19
N HIS A 46 6.47 4.92 21.76
CA HIS A 46 5.27 5.67 22.11
C HIS A 46 4.73 5.26 23.49
N PRO A 47 4.34 6.22 24.37
CA PRO A 47 3.89 5.91 25.73
C PRO A 47 2.73 4.91 25.81
N LEU A 48 1.79 4.95 24.85
CA LEU A 48 0.65 4.01 24.77
C LEU A 48 1.03 2.57 24.37
N MET A 49 2.31 2.30 24.06
CA MET A 49 2.78 1.02 23.55
C MET A 49 3.68 0.25 24.51
N LYS A 50 3.96 0.78 25.72
CA LYS A 50 4.91 0.19 26.69
C LYS A 50 4.61 -1.27 27.04
N ASP A 51 3.33 -1.61 27.18
CA ASP A 51 2.86 -2.96 27.56
C ASP A 51 2.11 -3.67 26.43
N HIS A 52 2.33 -3.23 25.19
CA HIS A 52 1.60 -3.78 24.05
C HIS A 52 2.06 -5.21 23.73
N GLN A 53 1.11 -6.15 23.73
CA GLN A 53 1.38 -7.51 23.30
C GLN A 53 1.41 -7.60 21.77
N ILE A 54 2.53 -8.07 21.23
CA ILE A 54 2.72 -8.15 19.78
C ILE A 54 1.79 -9.20 19.17
N GLN A 55 0.96 -8.77 18.21
CA GLN A 55 0.10 -9.67 17.46
C GLN A 55 0.90 -10.40 16.37
N MET A 56 1.25 -11.66 16.63
CA MET A 56 2.00 -12.49 15.67
C MET A 56 1.12 -13.20 14.63
N ARG A 57 -0.20 -13.30 14.87
CA ARG A 57 -1.14 -13.96 13.96
C ARG A 57 -2.50 -13.25 13.96
N PRO A 58 -3.24 -13.22 12.83
CA PRO A 58 -4.61 -12.73 12.79
C PRO A 58 -5.56 -13.61 13.61
N SER A 59 -6.72 -13.10 14.02
CA SER A 59 -7.80 -13.91 14.58
C SER A 59 -8.35 -14.95 13.59
N VAL A 60 -8.98 -16.01 14.10
CA VAL A 60 -9.51 -17.13 13.29
C VAL A 60 -10.56 -16.62 12.29
N ASP A 61 -11.47 -15.76 12.72
CA ASP A 61 -12.46 -15.12 11.85
C ASP A 61 -11.79 -14.41 10.67
N PHE A 62 -10.75 -13.60 10.95
CA PHE A 62 -10.03 -12.87 9.92
C PHE A 62 -9.33 -13.81 8.93
N GLN A 63 -8.66 -14.86 9.43
CA GLN A 63 -7.99 -15.84 8.57
C GLN A 63 -8.97 -16.60 7.69
N THR A 64 -10.15 -16.92 8.21
CA THR A 64 -11.20 -17.63 7.47
C THR A 64 -11.68 -16.80 6.29
N THR A 65 -11.98 -15.52 6.51
CA THR A 65 -12.38 -14.60 5.44
C THR A 65 -11.31 -14.42 4.37
N VAL A 66 -10.04 -14.35 4.76
CA VAL A 66 -8.94 -14.19 3.79
C VAL A 66 -8.65 -15.49 3.02
N SER A 67 -8.91 -16.65 3.63
CA SER A 67 -8.64 -17.96 3.03
C SER A 67 -9.63 -18.37 1.94
N THR A 68 -10.79 -17.70 1.84
CA THR A 68 -11.75 -17.93 0.75
C THR A 68 -11.32 -17.30 -0.58
N GLU A 69 -10.27 -16.48 -0.58
CA GLU A 69 -9.75 -15.88 -1.81
C GLU A 69 -8.99 -16.89 -2.67
N PRO A 70 -9.22 -16.92 -4.00
CA PRO A 70 -8.57 -17.85 -4.90
C PRO A 70 -7.05 -17.64 -4.98
N GLU A 71 -6.30 -18.73 -5.00
CA GLU A 71 -4.83 -18.69 -5.13
C GLU A 71 -4.42 -18.25 -6.55
N THR A 72 -3.88 -17.04 -6.65
CA THR A 72 -3.32 -16.47 -7.88
C THR A 72 -1.78 -16.56 -7.87
N SER A 73 -1.04 -16.00 -8.82
CA SER A 73 0.43 -15.87 -8.72
C SER A 73 0.82 -14.64 -7.88
N ASP A 74 1.71 -14.76 -6.90
CA ASP A 74 2.19 -13.61 -6.09
C ASP A 74 3.67 -13.34 -6.29
N LEU A 75 4.06 -12.07 -6.24
CA LEU A 75 5.45 -11.65 -6.05
C LEU A 75 6.03 -12.20 -4.74
N PHE A 76 5.20 -12.37 -3.72
CA PHE A 76 5.59 -12.92 -2.42
C PHE A 76 5.57 -14.45 -2.36
N THR A 77 5.14 -15.15 -3.43
CA THR A 77 5.12 -16.62 -3.46
C THR A 77 6.52 -17.20 -3.73
N GLY A 78 7.06 -17.88 -2.73
CA GLY A 78 8.36 -18.56 -2.74
C GLY A 78 8.94 -18.64 -1.33
N LYS A 79 9.80 -19.63 -1.05
CA LYS A 79 10.62 -19.63 0.16
C LYS A 79 11.65 -18.51 0.03
N ALA A 80 11.29 -17.30 0.43
CA ALA A 80 12.30 -16.28 0.67
C ALA A 80 13.06 -16.66 1.92
N GLU A 81 14.38 -16.74 1.85
CA GLU A 81 15.23 -16.91 3.03
C GLU A 81 14.88 -15.82 4.05
N GLU A 82 14.86 -16.18 5.34
CA GLU A 82 14.63 -15.20 6.41
C GLU A 82 15.71 -14.11 6.28
N ARG A 83 15.30 -12.84 6.18
CA ARG A 83 16.26 -11.73 6.04
C ARG A 83 16.93 -11.37 7.37
N CYS A 84 16.26 -11.65 8.47
CA CYS A 84 16.74 -11.34 9.82
C CYS A 84 16.75 -12.58 10.72
N PRO A 85 17.68 -12.64 11.69
CA PRO A 85 17.73 -13.69 12.70
C PRO A 85 16.44 -13.84 13.53
N LYS A 86 16.30 -14.97 14.22
CA LYS A 86 15.18 -15.19 15.15
C LYS A 86 15.12 -14.10 16.22
N GLY A 87 13.93 -13.52 16.42
CA GLY A 87 13.71 -12.41 17.37
C GLY A 87 13.88 -11.02 16.75
N GLN A 88 14.30 -10.93 15.49
CA GLN A 88 14.48 -9.66 14.79
C GLN A 88 13.59 -9.54 13.55
N VAL A 89 13.33 -8.30 13.14
CA VAL A 89 12.57 -7.95 11.95
C VAL A 89 13.32 -6.91 11.11
N PRO A 90 13.19 -6.95 9.77
CA PRO A 90 13.80 -5.95 8.91
C PRO A 90 13.07 -4.61 9.02
N ILE A 91 13.82 -3.53 9.21
CA ILE A 91 13.35 -2.14 9.16
C ILE A 91 14.13 -1.42 8.07
N HIS A 92 13.42 -0.76 7.16
CA HIS A 92 14.05 0.04 6.10
C HIS A 92 14.84 1.21 6.71
N ILE A 93 16.09 1.36 6.26
CA ILE A 93 16.94 2.50 6.65
C ILE A 93 16.74 3.60 5.61
N PRO A 94 16.16 4.75 5.99
CA PRO A 94 16.05 5.86 5.05
C PRO A 94 17.39 6.53 4.82
N GLN A 95 17.64 6.97 3.59
CA GLN A 95 18.89 7.65 3.23
C GLN A 95 18.90 9.16 3.54
N ILE A 96 17.86 9.68 4.22
CA ILE A 96 17.73 11.09 4.62
C ILE A 96 17.12 11.18 6.02
N ASN A 97 17.61 12.10 6.86
CA ASN A 97 16.92 12.51 8.10
C ASN A 97 15.65 13.27 7.73
N TYR A 98 14.48 12.63 7.89
CA TYR A 98 13.22 13.27 7.55
C TYR A 98 12.83 14.34 8.58
N THR A 99 12.79 15.59 8.15
CA THR A 99 11.85 16.59 8.68
C THR A 99 10.53 16.42 7.93
N ASN A 100 9.40 16.75 8.57
CA ASN A 100 8.03 16.56 8.07
C ASN A 100 7.66 17.40 6.82
N ASP A 101 8.64 17.78 5.98
CA ASP A 101 8.48 18.72 4.87
C ASP A 101 8.00 18.05 3.56
N PHE A 102 7.48 16.83 3.63
CA PHE A 102 6.85 16.22 2.46
C PHE A 102 5.54 16.94 2.15
N VAL A 103 5.27 17.12 0.85
CA VAL A 103 3.96 17.51 0.33
C VAL A 103 2.95 16.49 0.87
N GLN A 104 2.28 16.87 1.94
CA GLN A 104 1.20 16.09 2.50
C GLN A 104 0.12 16.02 1.42
N PRO A 105 -0.53 14.88 1.21
CA PRO A 105 -1.81 14.93 0.53
C PRO A 105 -2.67 15.92 1.32
N ASN A 106 -3.16 16.98 0.67
CA ASN A 106 -3.96 18.05 1.28
C ASN A 106 -5.30 17.55 1.88
N ARG A 107 -5.52 16.24 1.97
CA ARG A 107 -6.65 15.56 2.60
C ARG A 107 -6.18 14.32 3.34
N ILE A 108 -6.87 14.05 4.45
CA ILE A 108 -6.70 12.88 5.33
C ILE A 108 -6.73 11.60 4.50
N ILE A 109 -5.57 11.02 4.20
CA ILE A 109 -5.45 9.69 3.60
C ILE A 109 -5.19 8.70 4.74
N THR A 110 -6.23 8.00 5.18
CA THR A 110 -6.23 7.04 6.30
C THR A 110 -5.93 5.61 5.87
N GLU A 111 -5.12 5.39 4.84
CA GLU A 111 -5.06 4.11 4.13
C GLU A 111 -3.64 3.65 3.81
N ALA A 112 -3.42 2.33 3.89
CA ALA A 112 -2.22 1.74 3.30
C ALA A 112 -2.35 1.84 1.77
N ASN A 113 -1.49 2.66 1.19
CA ASN A 113 -1.45 2.94 -0.23
C ASN A 113 -0.10 2.46 -0.75
N LEU A 114 -0.06 1.83 -1.92
CA LEU A 114 1.22 1.54 -2.57
C LEU A 114 1.71 2.80 -3.28
N HIS A 115 2.77 3.41 -2.74
CA HIS A 115 3.39 4.61 -3.29
C HIS A 115 4.76 4.31 -3.89
N VAL A 116 5.05 4.90 -5.07
CA VAL A 116 6.42 5.12 -5.53
C VAL A 116 6.74 6.58 -5.20
N HIS A 117 7.49 6.80 -4.12
CA HIS A 117 7.82 8.14 -3.67
C HIS A 117 9.33 8.41 -3.88
N ILE A 118 9.65 9.15 -4.95
CA ILE A 118 11.04 9.48 -5.33
C ILE A 118 11.78 10.34 -4.29
N GLY A 119 11.06 11.08 -3.45
CA GLY A 119 11.67 11.86 -2.36
C GLY A 119 12.00 11.02 -1.11
N LEU A 120 11.38 9.86 -0.96
CA LEU A 120 11.57 8.98 0.21
C LEU A 120 12.74 8.04 -0.06
N TYR A 121 12.81 7.50 -1.26
CA TYR A 121 13.88 6.64 -1.73
C TYR A 121 14.47 7.32 -2.97
N ARG A 122 15.75 7.70 -2.93
CA ARG A 122 16.45 8.42 -4.02
C ARG A 122 16.67 7.54 -5.28
N ASP A 123 15.75 6.64 -5.54
CA ASP A 123 15.71 5.76 -6.70
C ASP A 123 14.31 5.74 -7.31
N ASP A 124 14.24 5.13 -8.49
CA ASP A 124 12.97 4.88 -9.16
C ASP A 124 12.32 3.58 -8.68
N ARG A 125 12.91 2.84 -7.71
CA ARG A 125 12.56 1.43 -7.51
C ARG A 125 11.12 1.24 -6.99
N PRO A 126 10.45 0.19 -7.49
CA PRO A 126 9.21 -0.31 -6.96
C PRO A 126 9.29 -0.64 -5.47
N ARG A 127 8.52 0.00 -4.60
CA ARG A 127 8.59 -0.29 -3.16
C ARG A 127 7.23 -0.45 -2.51
N LEU A 128 7.15 -1.42 -1.59
CA LEU A 128 6.02 -1.51 -0.65
C LEU A 128 6.12 -0.32 0.30
N THR A 129 5.39 0.75 0.05
CA THR A 129 5.35 1.92 0.95
C THR A 129 4.06 1.89 1.74
N THR A 130 4.09 2.35 2.99
CA THR A 130 2.87 2.66 3.74
C THR A 130 2.92 4.11 4.21
N TYR A 131 1.75 4.75 4.27
CA TYR A 131 1.56 6.05 4.88
C TYR A 131 0.26 6.02 5.65
N TRP A 132 0.21 6.58 6.85
CA TRP A 132 -1.01 6.61 7.65
C TRP A 132 -1.05 7.87 8.52
N ILE A 133 -2.24 8.34 8.82
CA ILE A 133 -2.50 9.48 9.70
C ILE A 133 -3.61 9.09 10.68
N SER A 134 -3.58 9.61 11.90
CA SER A 134 -4.69 9.44 12.84
C SER A 134 -4.87 10.69 13.70
N ASN A 135 -6.02 10.80 14.38
CA ASN A 135 -6.25 11.88 15.34
C ASN A 135 -5.18 11.94 16.45
N ARG A 136 -4.56 10.79 16.77
CA ARG A 136 -3.48 10.66 17.75
C ARG A 136 -2.08 10.78 17.13
N HIS A 137 -1.98 10.89 15.80
CA HIS A 137 -0.74 11.05 15.04
C HIS A 137 -0.98 11.94 13.80
N GLN A 138 -1.24 13.24 14.05
CA GLN A 138 -1.74 14.19 13.05
C GLN A 138 -0.74 14.55 11.94
N ASN A 139 0.57 14.37 12.18
CA ASN A 139 1.60 14.63 11.18
C ASN A 139 1.77 13.49 10.16
N GLY A 140 0.96 12.43 10.29
CA GLY A 140 1.09 11.21 9.50
C GLY A 140 2.39 10.46 9.79
N CYS A 141 2.54 9.31 9.17
CA CYS A 141 3.73 8.49 9.31
C CYS A 141 3.95 7.58 8.11
N TYR A 142 5.16 7.63 7.56
CA TYR A 142 5.61 6.72 6.51
C TYR A 142 6.25 5.46 7.11
N ASN A 143 5.91 4.29 6.54
CA ASN A 143 6.46 2.99 6.92
C ASN A 143 6.46 2.76 8.44
N VAL A 144 7.65 2.54 9.00
CA VAL A 144 7.95 2.36 10.43
C VAL A 144 8.75 3.54 11.00
N LEU A 145 8.80 4.66 10.28
CA LEU A 145 9.77 5.74 10.54
C LEU A 145 9.40 6.65 11.71
N CYS A 146 8.24 6.44 12.33
CA CYS A 146 7.72 7.32 13.36
C CYS A 146 7.42 6.54 14.64
N ARG A 147 7.47 7.28 15.75
CA ARG A 147 7.14 6.74 17.06
C ARG A 147 5.66 6.43 17.13
N GLY A 148 5.32 5.20 17.50
CA GLY A 148 3.94 4.82 17.73
C GLY A 148 3.12 4.72 16.45
N GLY A 149 3.33 3.66 15.68
CA GLY A 149 2.65 3.53 14.40
C GLY A 149 2.49 2.11 13.95
N TYR A 150 3.41 1.67 13.12
CA TYR A 150 3.35 0.34 12.52
C TYR A 150 4.26 -0.63 13.28
N VAL A 151 3.72 -1.80 13.63
CA VAL A 151 4.47 -2.91 14.21
C VAL A 151 4.77 -3.90 13.09
N GLN A 152 6.06 -4.02 12.73
CA GLN A 152 6.54 -5.01 11.79
C GLN A 152 6.67 -6.38 12.48
N VAL A 153 6.18 -7.45 11.84
CA VAL A 153 6.27 -8.82 12.41
C VAL A 153 6.88 -9.82 11.43
N HIS A 154 6.71 -9.62 10.13
CA HIS A 154 7.26 -10.53 9.14
C HIS A 154 8.76 -10.33 8.95
N LYS A 155 9.51 -11.42 8.75
CA LYS A 155 10.98 -11.37 8.70
C LYS A 155 11.56 -11.06 7.33
N THR A 156 10.73 -10.97 6.29
CA THR A 156 11.21 -10.86 4.90
C THR A 156 10.49 -9.77 4.10
N ILE A 157 9.23 -9.51 4.44
CA ILE A 157 8.36 -8.56 3.73
C ILE A 157 8.13 -7.41 4.69
N TYR A 158 8.50 -6.18 4.31
CA TYR A 158 8.44 -5.03 5.19
C TYR A 158 8.22 -3.74 4.38
N PRO A 159 7.53 -2.73 4.94
CA PRO A 159 7.44 -1.41 4.33
C PRO A 159 8.82 -0.79 4.08
N GLY A 160 9.03 -0.23 2.89
CA GLY A 160 10.30 0.26 2.36
C GLY A 160 11.06 -0.74 1.50
N MET A 161 10.70 -2.03 1.50
CA MET A 161 11.38 -3.03 0.67
C MET A 161 11.16 -2.79 -0.82
N ALA A 162 12.20 -3.06 -1.62
CA ALA A 162 12.10 -3.03 -3.07
C ALA A 162 11.56 -4.35 -3.67
N TYR A 163 10.71 -4.18 -4.68
CA TYR A 163 10.33 -5.09 -5.77
C TYR A 163 11.53 -5.84 -6.38
N ASN A 164 11.78 -7.12 -6.03
CA ASN A 164 12.86 -7.90 -6.67
C ASN A 164 12.48 -8.45 -8.06
N LYS A 165 11.19 -8.71 -8.30
CA LYS A 165 10.62 -9.10 -9.59
C LYS A 165 9.74 -7.96 -10.07
N ILE A 166 10.08 -7.38 -11.22
CA ILE A 166 9.36 -6.26 -11.83
C ILE A 166 8.67 -6.72 -13.12
N SER A 167 7.53 -6.11 -13.43
CA SER A 167 6.87 -6.34 -14.72
C SER A 167 7.62 -5.60 -15.83
N VAL A 168 7.65 -6.20 -17.02
CA VAL A 168 8.26 -5.58 -18.21
C VAL A 168 7.16 -5.31 -19.23
N LEU A 169 7.13 -4.09 -19.77
CA LEU A 169 6.13 -3.66 -20.76
C LEU A 169 6.07 -4.64 -21.95
N GLY A 170 4.86 -5.00 -22.36
CA GLY A 170 4.58 -5.96 -23.42
C GLY A 170 4.92 -7.42 -23.08
N LYS A 171 5.58 -7.69 -21.93
CA LYS A 171 6.03 -9.03 -21.51
C LYS A 171 5.26 -9.53 -20.29
N ARG A 172 5.89 -10.44 -19.53
CA ARG A 172 5.34 -11.05 -18.33
C ARG A 172 5.12 -9.98 -17.25
N GLN A 173 3.92 -9.99 -16.71
CA GLN A 173 3.51 -9.16 -15.59
C GLN A 173 3.64 -9.96 -14.30
N SER A 174 4.00 -9.29 -13.19
CA SER A 174 4.11 -9.89 -11.86
C SER A 174 3.31 -9.08 -10.85
N THR A 175 2.49 -9.76 -10.04
CA THR A 175 1.49 -9.12 -9.19
C THR A 175 1.76 -9.41 -7.72
N ALA A 176 1.68 -8.41 -6.85
CA ALA A 176 1.71 -8.58 -5.39
C ALA A 176 0.28 -8.52 -4.85
N HIS A 177 -0.08 -9.35 -3.88
CA HIS A 177 -1.37 -9.25 -3.20
C HIS A 177 -1.17 -8.64 -1.83
N LEU A 178 -1.87 -7.54 -1.55
CA LEU A 178 -1.86 -6.84 -0.27
C LEU A 178 -3.29 -6.71 0.23
N LEU A 179 -3.47 -6.87 1.53
CA LEU A 179 -4.77 -6.75 2.15
C LEU A 179 -4.62 -5.94 3.43
N VAL A 180 -5.48 -4.94 3.59
CA VAL A 180 -5.61 -4.19 4.83
C VAL A 180 -6.96 -4.50 5.43
N GLY A 181 -6.98 -4.89 6.70
CA GLY A 181 -8.22 -5.28 7.36
C GLY A 181 -8.13 -5.10 8.87
N GLN A 182 -9.20 -4.65 9.51
CA GLN A 182 -9.26 -4.63 10.97
C GLN A 182 -9.56 -6.02 11.52
N ASP A 183 -8.74 -6.48 12.46
CA ASP A 183 -9.02 -7.68 13.23
C ASP A 183 -10.15 -7.41 14.22
N SER A 184 -11.24 -8.17 14.10
CA SER A 184 -12.42 -8.00 14.94
C SER A 184 -12.16 -8.21 16.44
N ARG A 185 -11.14 -9.01 16.79
CA ARG A 185 -10.80 -9.36 18.17
C ARG A 185 -9.82 -8.38 18.80
N THR A 186 -8.69 -8.14 18.16
CA THR A 186 -7.64 -7.25 18.71
C THR A 186 -7.89 -5.79 18.39
N LYS A 187 -8.79 -5.50 17.43
CA LYS A 187 -9.04 -4.16 16.86
C LYS A 187 -7.84 -3.55 16.13
N ASN A 188 -6.73 -4.29 16.04
CA ASN A 188 -5.57 -3.89 15.26
C ASN A 188 -5.88 -3.95 13.77
N TRP A 189 -5.20 -3.12 13.03
CA TRP A 189 -5.34 -2.99 11.59
C TRP A 189 -4.20 -3.75 10.92
N LEU A 190 -4.50 -4.86 10.27
CA LEU A 190 -3.52 -5.79 9.76
C LEU A 190 -3.15 -5.46 8.32
N LEU A 191 -1.85 -5.44 8.02
CA LEU A 191 -1.32 -5.49 6.66
C LEU A 191 -0.90 -6.94 6.37
N MET A 192 -1.51 -7.52 5.34
CA MET A 192 -1.39 -8.92 4.99
C MET A 192 -0.98 -9.07 3.53
N THR A 193 -0.38 -10.20 3.21
CA THR A 193 -0.33 -10.73 1.85
C THR A 193 -0.85 -12.17 1.88
N ARG A 194 -1.99 -12.40 1.22
CA ARG A 194 -2.72 -13.68 1.31
C ARG A 194 -2.87 -14.10 2.78
N LYS A 195 -2.35 -15.28 3.14
CA LYS A 195 -2.40 -15.88 4.48
C LYS A 195 -1.27 -15.41 5.41
N THR A 196 -0.42 -14.49 4.96
CA THR A 196 0.78 -14.04 5.69
C THR A 196 0.57 -12.64 6.27
N LEU A 197 0.72 -12.53 7.59
CA LEU A 197 0.77 -11.24 8.28
C LEU A 197 2.12 -10.57 8.06
N ILE A 198 2.11 -9.36 7.50
CA ILE A 198 3.31 -8.53 7.29
C ILE A 198 3.59 -7.72 8.57
N GLY A 199 2.56 -7.08 9.11
CA GLY A 199 2.61 -6.20 10.27
C GLY A 199 1.26 -5.53 10.47
N TYR A 200 1.16 -4.59 11.40
CA TYR A 200 -0.12 -3.99 11.75
C TYR A 200 -0.01 -2.61 12.39
N TRP A 201 -1.09 -1.83 12.34
CA TRP A 201 -1.28 -0.62 13.13
C TRP A 201 -2.05 -0.95 14.42
N PRO A 202 -1.48 -0.71 15.61
CA PRO A 202 -2.11 -0.96 16.90
C PRO A 202 -3.33 -0.07 17.13
N TYR A 203 -4.41 -0.65 17.64
CA TYR A 203 -5.65 0.10 17.92
C TYR A 203 -5.44 1.26 18.92
N GLN A 204 -4.45 1.15 19.83
CA GLN A 204 -4.16 2.15 20.85
C GLN A 204 -3.77 3.50 20.25
N ILE A 205 -3.14 3.49 19.07
CA ILE A 205 -2.69 4.69 18.37
C ILE A 205 -3.54 4.96 17.14
N PHE A 206 -3.92 3.88 16.47
CA PHE A 206 -4.70 3.90 15.26
C PHE A 206 -6.14 3.49 15.58
N SER A 207 -6.90 4.44 16.14
CA SER A 207 -8.33 4.27 16.43
C SER A 207 -9.16 4.88 15.31
N MET A 208 -9.36 4.13 14.22
CA MET A 208 -10.37 4.47 13.23
C MET A 208 -11.68 3.78 13.59
N GLN A 209 -12.65 4.56 14.07
CA GLN A 209 -14.04 4.12 14.12
C GLN A 209 -14.58 4.23 12.69
N GLY A 210 -14.36 3.19 11.88
CA GLY A 210 -14.74 3.19 10.47
C GLY A 210 -13.78 3.92 9.54
N VAL A 211 -14.00 3.73 8.24
CA VAL A 211 -13.25 4.34 7.15
C VAL A 211 -14.26 4.97 6.20
N SER A 212 -14.21 6.30 6.07
CA SER A 212 -15.16 7.08 5.26
C SER A 212 -14.89 7.04 3.77
N GLN A 213 -13.66 6.75 3.37
CA GLN A 213 -13.23 6.72 1.98
C GLN A 213 -12.19 5.61 1.82
N VAL A 214 -12.28 4.91 0.70
CA VAL A 214 -11.28 3.96 0.25
C VAL A 214 -10.75 4.40 -1.09
N PHE A 215 -9.45 4.28 -1.25
CA PHE A 215 -8.64 4.87 -2.28
C PHE A 215 -7.74 3.81 -2.91
N PHE A 216 -7.93 3.57 -4.21
CA PHE A 216 -7.08 2.68 -5.00
C PHE A 216 -6.36 3.46 -6.10
N GLY A 217 -5.03 3.37 -6.15
CA GLY A 217 -4.27 3.99 -7.23
C GLY A 217 -2.81 4.26 -6.91
N GLY A 218 -2.23 5.19 -7.67
CA GLY A 218 -0.85 5.62 -7.52
C GLY A 218 -0.75 7.07 -7.09
N TYR A 219 0.33 7.37 -6.39
CA TYR A 219 0.75 8.73 -6.05
C TYR A 219 2.16 8.97 -6.57
N THR A 220 2.40 10.22 -6.94
CA THR A 220 3.67 10.75 -7.41
C THR A 220 3.80 12.13 -6.79
N GLY A 221 5.00 12.44 -6.29
CA GLY A 221 5.32 13.69 -5.62
C GLY A 221 6.72 14.13 -5.99
N GLY A 222 6.96 15.44 -5.92
CA GLY A 222 8.23 16.07 -6.26
C GLY A 222 8.44 17.34 -5.44
N LEU A 223 9.55 18.02 -5.70
CA LEU A 223 9.76 19.38 -5.19
C LEU A 223 8.82 20.34 -5.94
N ALA A 224 8.23 21.28 -5.20
CA ALA A 224 7.32 22.27 -5.76
C ALA A 224 7.94 22.97 -6.99
N GLY A 225 7.26 22.88 -8.14
CA GLY A 225 7.69 23.51 -9.39
C GLY A 225 8.75 22.73 -10.17
N ALA A 226 9.17 21.57 -9.69
CA ALA A 226 10.00 20.65 -10.46
C ALA A 226 9.19 19.95 -11.56
N ILE A 227 9.89 19.34 -12.52
CA ILE A 227 9.26 18.46 -13.48
C ILE A 227 8.74 17.23 -12.73
N SER A 228 7.46 16.99 -12.90
CA SER A 228 6.74 15.87 -12.31
C SER A 228 7.20 14.56 -12.94
N PRO A 229 7.55 13.54 -12.14
CA PRO A 229 8.11 12.31 -12.68
C PRO A 229 7.03 11.46 -13.39
N PRO A 230 7.41 10.58 -14.33
CA PRO A 230 6.48 9.62 -14.89
C PRO A 230 5.93 8.69 -13.81
N MET A 231 4.71 8.22 -14.00
CA MET A 231 4.04 7.33 -13.06
C MET A 231 3.50 6.09 -13.79
N GLY A 232 3.60 4.93 -13.13
CA GLY A 232 3.21 3.66 -13.72
C GLY A 232 4.05 3.36 -14.96
N ALA A 233 3.40 3.05 -16.09
CA ALA A 233 4.06 2.72 -17.34
C ALA A 233 4.68 3.92 -18.06
N GLY A 234 4.49 5.15 -17.55
CA GLY A 234 4.88 6.38 -18.25
C GLY A 234 3.95 6.75 -19.40
N THR A 235 2.82 6.06 -19.55
CA THR A 235 1.82 6.26 -20.60
C THR A 235 0.43 6.35 -19.99
N PHE A 236 -0.47 7.08 -20.66
CA PHE A 236 -1.86 7.16 -20.23
C PHE A 236 -2.56 5.80 -20.43
N PRO A 237 -3.28 5.27 -19.43
CA PRO A 237 -4.03 4.01 -19.54
C PRO A 237 -4.99 3.99 -20.74
N ARG A 238 -5.73 5.08 -21.01
CA ARG A 238 -6.66 5.16 -22.14
C ARG A 238 -5.98 5.09 -23.51
N GLN A 239 -4.71 5.50 -23.61
CA GLN A 239 -3.95 5.44 -24.86
C GLN A 239 -3.60 3.99 -25.24
N VAL A 240 -3.30 3.14 -24.25
CA VAL A 240 -2.95 1.73 -24.48
C VAL A 240 -4.17 0.81 -24.51
N GLY A 241 -5.35 1.31 -24.08
CA GLY A 241 -6.61 0.59 -24.14
C GLY A 241 -6.60 -0.66 -23.25
N TYR A 242 -7.28 -1.72 -23.71
CA TYR A 242 -7.41 -3.01 -23.03
C TYR A 242 -6.10 -3.83 -23.00
N ARG A 243 -4.98 -3.28 -23.47
CA ARG A 243 -3.69 -3.97 -23.53
C ARG A 243 -2.97 -3.90 -22.19
N ASN A 244 -3.46 -4.64 -21.19
CA ASN A 244 -2.97 -4.66 -19.81
C ASN A 244 -1.44 -4.79 -19.65
N LYS A 245 -0.75 -5.44 -20.58
CA LYS A 245 0.73 -5.56 -20.55
C LYS A 245 1.48 -4.23 -20.78
N PHE A 246 0.78 -3.15 -21.13
CA PHE A 246 1.33 -1.83 -21.39
C PHE A 246 0.84 -0.76 -20.40
N ALA A 247 0.08 -1.15 -19.38
CA ALA A 247 -0.41 -0.25 -18.34
C ALA A 247 0.02 -0.74 -16.96
N CYS A 248 0.10 0.18 -16.00
CA CYS A 248 0.06 -0.19 -14.59
C CYS A 248 -1.40 -0.49 -14.21
N PHE A 249 -1.64 -1.49 -13.37
CA PHE A 249 -2.99 -1.84 -12.98
C PHE A 249 -3.08 -2.30 -11.54
N MET A 250 -4.27 -2.12 -10.96
CA MET A 250 -4.71 -2.80 -9.76
C MET A 250 -5.92 -3.63 -10.12
N LYS A 251 -6.00 -4.84 -9.57
CA LYS A 251 -7.07 -5.79 -9.87
C LYS A 251 -7.55 -6.48 -8.61
N GLN A 252 -8.65 -7.23 -8.69
CA GLN A 252 -9.32 -7.84 -7.55
C GLN A 252 -9.55 -6.78 -6.44
N LEU A 253 -10.04 -5.62 -6.87
CA LEU A 253 -10.34 -4.51 -5.99
C LEU A 253 -11.53 -4.90 -5.12
N LYS A 254 -11.26 -5.13 -3.84
CA LYS A 254 -12.27 -5.57 -2.87
C LYS A 254 -12.20 -4.72 -1.64
N TYR A 255 -13.28 -4.74 -0.87
CA TYR A 255 -13.29 -4.20 0.47
C TYR A 255 -13.87 -5.16 1.51
N PHE A 256 -13.46 -5.02 2.77
CA PHE A 256 -14.12 -5.73 3.86
C PHE A 256 -15.51 -5.14 4.18
N GLU A 257 -16.51 -5.97 4.30
CA GLU A 257 -17.85 -5.60 4.78
C GLU A 257 -18.41 -6.78 5.56
N ASP A 258 -18.84 -6.56 6.81
CA ASP A 258 -19.42 -7.59 7.67
C ASP A 258 -18.69 -8.94 7.69
N LYS A 259 -17.35 -8.87 7.87
CA LYS A 259 -16.43 -10.03 7.89
C LYS A 259 -16.34 -10.78 6.56
N ARG A 260 -16.71 -10.16 5.45
CA ARG A 260 -16.59 -10.70 4.08
C ARG A 260 -15.76 -9.76 3.23
N LEU A 261 -15.11 -10.31 2.21
CA LEU A 261 -14.51 -9.53 1.14
C LEU A 261 -15.55 -9.37 0.03
N VAL A 262 -15.83 -8.13 -0.35
CA VAL A 262 -16.83 -7.75 -1.35
C VAL A 262 -16.10 -7.02 -2.47
N ASP A 263 -16.41 -7.37 -3.73
CA ASP A 263 -15.90 -6.62 -4.88
C ASP A 263 -16.42 -5.17 -4.85
N ILE A 264 -15.61 -4.21 -5.30
CA ILE A 264 -16.08 -2.83 -5.39
C ILE A 264 -17.23 -2.71 -6.39
N ASP A 265 -18.24 -1.89 -6.08
CA ASP A 265 -19.31 -1.57 -7.03
C ASP A 265 -18.87 -0.41 -7.92
N SER A 266 -18.88 -0.62 -9.23
CA SER A 266 -18.58 0.38 -10.24
C SER A 266 -19.46 1.63 -10.16
N ASN A 267 -20.71 1.49 -9.72
CA ASN A 267 -21.66 2.60 -9.57
C ASN A 267 -21.35 3.46 -8.36
N GLU A 268 -20.72 2.86 -7.36
CA GLU A 268 -20.31 3.54 -6.16
C GLU A 268 -18.92 4.13 -6.29
N PHE A 269 -18.14 3.81 -7.33
CA PHE A 269 -16.76 4.26 -7.49
C PHE A 269 -16.63 5.44 -8.49
N GLU A 270 -15.81 6.44 -8.17
CA GLU A 270 -15.48 7.57 -9.06
C GLU A 270 -13.98 7.62 -9.35
N GLU A 271 -13.61 7.94 -10.59
CA GLU A 271 -12.22 8.21 -10.97
C GLU A 271 -11.80 9.61 -10.49
N TYR A 272 -10.62 9.72 -9.87
CA TYR A 272 -10.09 10.95 -9.30
C TYR A 272 -8.62 11.17 -9.67
N VAL A 273 -8.34 12.32 -10.28
CA VAL A 273 -7.00 12.69 -10.76
C VAL A 273 -6.66 14.13 -10.37
N ASP A 274 -5.65 14.29 -9.50
CA ASP A 274 -5.18 15.61 -9.05
C ASP A 274 -4.56 16.45 -10.19
N SER A 275 -3.94 15.79 -11.18
CA SER A 275 -3.22 16.45 -12.28
C SER A 275 -3.52 15.77 -13.62
N PRO A 276 -4.71 16.01 -14.20
CA PRO A 276 -5.19 15.28 -15.39
C PRO A 276 -4.39 15.59 -16.66
N LYS A 277 -3.60 16.67 -16.66
CA LYS A 277 -2.68 16.99 -17.77
C LYS A 277 -1.54 15.99 -17.90
N CYS A 278 -1.19 15.30 -16.81
CA CYS A 278 0.04 14.51 -16.72
C CYS A 278 -0.18 13.06 -16.37
N TYR A 279 -1.32 12.76 -15.76
CA TYR A 279 -1.67 11.43 -15.32
C TYR A 279 -3.12 11.15 -15.60
N ASP A 280 -3.44 9.87 -15.66
CA ASP A 280 -4.79 9.40 -15.89
C ASP A 280 -5.05 8.07 -15.14
N VAL A 281 -6.32 7.87 -14.77
CA VAL A 281 -6.84 6.64 -14.18
C VAL A 281 -8.05 6.21 -14.98
N TRP A 282 -8.13 4.92 -15.27
CA TRP A 282 -9.24 4.35 -16.01
C TRP A 282 -9.71 3.07 -15.33
N TYR A 283 -10.90 3.13 -14.76
CA TYR A 283 -11.62 2.00 -14.22
C TYR A 283 -12.11 1.12 -15.37
N ARG A 284 -11.75 -0.16 -15.32
CA ARG A 284 -11.90 -1.10 -16.43
C ARG A 284 -13.03 -2.11 -16.22
N GLU A 285 -13.84 -1.92 -15.16
CA GLU A 285 -14.94 -2.80 -14.74
C GLU A 285 -14.47 -4.26 -14.55
N PHE A 286 -15.40 -5.17 -14.26
CA PHE A 286 -15.09 -6.57 -14.03
C PHE A 286 -14.51 -7.25 -15.29
N GLU A 287 -13.27 -7.73 -15.21
CA GLU A 287 -12.66 -8.58 -16.25
C GLU A 287 -12.56 -10.04 -15.73
N ILE A 288 -13.01 -11.01 -16.54
CA ILE A 288 -12.95 -12.44 -16.21
C ILE A 288 -11.53 -12.83 -15.78
N ARG A 289 -11.37 -13.44 -14.59
CA ARG A 289 -10.10 -13.78 -13.88
C ARG A 289 -9.31 -12.61 -13.27
N SER A 290 -9.59 -11.36 -13.63
CA SER A 290 -8.95 -10.19 -13.04
C SER A 290 -9.81 -9.54 -11.95
N GLY A 291 -11.12 -9.79 -11.95
CA GLY A 291 -12.06 -9.15 -11.04
C GLY A 291 -12.21 -7.67 -11.37
N GLU A 292 -12.70 -6.89 -10.41
CA GLU A 292 -12.73 -5.43 -10.52
C GLU A 292 -11.32 -4.87 -10.64
N MET A 293 -11.12 -3.98 -11.62
CA MET A 293 -9.80 -3.49 -11.94
C MET A 293 -9.78 -2.03 -12.41
N LEU A 294 -8.64 -1.38 -12.14
CA LEU A 294 -8.32 -0.07 -12.67
C LEU A 294 -6.92 -0.08 -13.28
N THR A 295 -6.72 0.80 -14.24
CA THR A 295 -5.42 1.09 -14.84
C THR A 295 -5.04 2.52 -14.55
N PHE A 296 -3.76 2.79 -14.33
CA PHE A 296 -3.28 4.12 -13.99
C PHE A 296 -1.89 4.37 -14.56
N GLY A 297 -1.57 5.62 -14.85
CA GLY A 297 -0.29 5.95 -15.47
C GLY A 297 -0.23 7.38 -15.98
N GLY A 298 0.96 7.78 -16.42
CA GLY A 298 1.14 9.00 -17.18
C GLY A 298 2.61 9.38 -17.33
N PRO A 299 2.93 10.18 -18.36
CA PRO A 299 4.31 10.56 -18.65
C PRO A 299 4.92 11.55 -17.65
N GLY A 300 4.12 12.18 -16.78
CA GLY A 300 4.58 13.31 -15.96
C GLY A 300 4.67 14.60 -16.79
N GLY A 301 5.50 15.55 -16.35
CA GLY A 301 5.68 16.84 -17.04
C GLY A 301 5.52 18.07 -16.16
N GLN A 302 5.05 19.18 -16.72
CA GLN A 302 4.81 20.43 -15.98
C GLN A 302 3.41 20.45 -15.37
N CYS A 303 3.26 19.79 -14.23
CA CYS A 303 1.97 19.59 -13.58
C CYS A 303 1.79 20.42 -12.30
N GLY A 304 2.85 21.13 -11.87
CA GLY A 304 2.81 22.00 -10.69
C GLY A 304 2.75 21.25 -9.35
N ILE A 305 3.29 20.02 -9.32
CA ILE A 305 3.45 19.22 -8.09
C ILE A 305 4.60 19.78 -7.25
#